data_AF-A0A8S3K338-F1
#
_entry.id   AF-A0A8S3K338-F1
#
_cell.length_a   1.000
_cell.length_b   1.000
_cell.length_c   1.000
_cell.angle_alpha   90.00
_cell.angle_beta   90.00
_cell.angle_gamma   90.00
#
_symmetry.space_group_name_H-M   'P 1'
#
loop_
_entity.id
_entity.type
_entity.pdbx_description
1 polymer ?
#
loop_
_entity_poly.entity_id
_entity_poly.type
_entity_poly.pdbx_seq_one_letter_code
_entity_poly.pdbx_strand_id
1 'polypeptide(L)'
;MDKFDDDDLVSLFKRCAYNVVMSAGCNVTPNVNDCWDIGVAKNDHNNDFQQTNFVNSILTSEHDKHIDYITEQICPKLVEHIKQKSEAAAAAENLKPMQVENHSFICVSCLIEYAEFESQAKPKQI
;
A
#
# COMPACT_ATOMS: atom_id res chain seq x y z
N MET A 1 -10.50 31.31 10.35
CA MET A 1 -9.74 30.09 10.68
C MET A 1 -10.57 28.97 10.13
N ASP A 2 -10.39 28.78 8.82
CA ASP A 2 -11.25 27.90 8.02
C ASP A 2 -11.08 26.48 8.54
N LYS A 3 -12.21 25.83 8.81
CA LYS A 3 -12.23 24.41 9.12
C LYS A 3 -11.80 23.73 7.84
N PHE A 4 -10.57 23.21 7.82
CA PHE A 4 -10.21 22.19 6.84
C PHE A 4 -11.16 21.03 7.07
N ASP A 5 -12.03 20.75 6.11
CA ASP A 5 -12.86 19.54 6.15
C ASP A 5 -11.91 18.34 6.04
N ASP A 6 -12.12 17.31 6.85
CA ASP A 6 -11.27 16.10 6.83
C ASP A 6 -11.23 15.46 5.42
N ASP A 7 -12.29 15.65 4.63
CA ASP A 7 -12.36 15.25 3.22
C ASP A 7 -11.32 15.96 2.34
N ASP A 8 -10.96 17.22 2.64
CA ASP A 8 -9.91 17.94 1.91
C ASP A 8 -8.52 17.38 2.26
N LEU A 9 -8.28 16.98 3.51
CA LEU A 9 -7.01 16.35 3.90
C LEU A 9 -6.86 14.95 3.30
N VAL A 10 -7.92 14.16 3.32
CA VAL A 10 -7.95 12.83 2.67
C VAL A 10 -7.75 12.99 1.16
N SER A 11 -8.42 13.95 0.53
CA SER A 11 -8.27 14.22 -0.90
C SER A 11 -6.87 14.72 -1.25
N LEU A 12 -6.31 15.63 -0.46
CA LEU A 12 -4.96 16.15 -0.66
C LEU A 12 -3.91 15.05 -0.48
N PHE A 13 -4.10 14.19 0.51
CA PHE A 13 -3.16 13.12 0.81
C PHE A 13 -3.29 11.95 -0.16
N LYS A 14 -4.51 11.57 -0.57
CA LYS A 14 -4.73 10.68 -1.72
C LYS A 14 -4.06 11.24 -2.96
N ARG A 15 -4.22 12.53 -3.24
CA ARG A 15 -3.57 13.19 -4.38
C ARG A 15 -2.05 13.21 -4.25
N CYS A 16 -1.49 13.42 -3.05
CA CYS A 16 -0.06 13.31 -2.81
C CYS A 16 0.45 11.88 -3.02
N ALA A 17 -0.21 10.87 -2.45
CA ALA A 17 0.15 9.47 -2.62
C ALA A 17 0.04 9.05 -4.10
N TYR A 18 -1.03 9.44 -4.78
CA TYR A 18 -1.23 9.18 -6.21
C TYR A 18 -0.18 9.89 -7.07
N ASN A 19 0.17 11.15 -6.74
CA ASN A 19 1.23 11.88 -7.40
C ASN A 19 2.60 11.25 -7.17
N VAL A 20 2.86 10.71 -5.97
CA VAL A 20 4.08 9.94 -5.68
C VAL A 20 4.14 8.70 -6.57
N VAL A 21 3.08 7.88 -6.62
CA VAL A 21 3.03 6.69 -7.48
C VAL A 21 3.16 7.05 -8.96
N MET A 22 2.49 8.11 -9.42
CA MET A 22 2.59 8.60 -10.81
C MET A 22 3.97 9.17 -11.13
N SER A 23 4.60 9.89 -10.20
CA SER A 23 5.96 10.43 -10.36
C SER A 23 7.03 9.34 -10.41
N ALA A 24 6.79 8.21 -9.75
CA ALA A 24 7.62 7.02 -9.81
C ALA A 24 7.45 6.21 -11.11
N GLY A 25 6.65 6.70 -12.07
CA GLY A 25 6.41 6.03 -13.36
C GLY A 25 5.63 4.72 -13.24
N CYS A 26 4.90 4.54 -12.14
CA CYS A 26 4.22 3.29 -11.81
C CYS A 26 2.75 3.32 -12.25
N ASN A 27 2.24 2.17 -12.67
CA ASN A 27 0.85 2.04 -13.07
C ASN A 27 -0.05 2.04 -11.82
N VAL A 28 -0.89 3.07 -11.69
CA VAL A 28 -2.02 3.00 -10.77
C VAL A 28 -3.20 2.39 -11.52
N THR A 29 -3.81 1.36 -10.95
CA THR A 29 -5.12 0.87 -11.40
C THR A 29 -6.19 1.64 -10.62
N PRO A 30 -6.81 2.67 -11.23
CA PRO A 30 -7.66 3.62 -10.51
C PRO A 30 -8.96 3.04 -9.94
N ASN A 31 -9.33 1.81 -10.28
CA ASN A 31 -10.50 1.13 -9.75
C ASN A 31 -10.34 -0.37 -10.00
N VAL A 32 -10.09 -1.16 -8.95
CA VAL A 32 -10.27 -2.61 -9.05
C VAL A 32 -11.77 -2.93 -9.07
N ASN A 33 -12.52 -2.21 -8.23
CA ASN A 33 -13.98 -2.14 -8.16
C ASN A 33 -14.37 -0.87 -7.40
N ASP A 34 -15.68 -0.67 -7.17
CA ASP A 34 -16.21 0.53 -6.48
C ASP A 34 -15.74 0.70 -5.03
N CYS A 35 -15.13 -0.32 -4.43
CA CYS A 35 -14.70 -0.33 -3.03
C CYS A 35 -13.18 -0.41 -2.86
N TRP A 36 -12.38 -0.55 -3.92
CA TRP A 36 -10.93 -0.77 -3.81
C TRP A 36 -10.14 -0.02 -4.89
N ASP A 37 -9.35 0.94 -4.44
CA ASP A 37 -8.32 1.62 -5.20
C ASP A 37 -6.95 1.16 -4.71
N ILE A 38 -6.10 0.71 -5.64
CA ILE A 38 -4.79 0.15 -5.31
C ILE A 38 -3.73 0.78 -6.23
N GLY A 39 -2.73 1.38 -5.61
CA GLY A 39 -1.51 1.86 -6.25
C GLY A 39 -0.30 1.09 -5.72
N VAL A 40 0.56 0.62 -6.63
CA VAL A 40 1.83 -0.02 -6.30
C VAL A 40 2.93 0.73 -7.02
N ALA A 41 3.97 1.12 -6.28
CA ALA A 41 5.17 1.70 -6.83
C ALA A 41 6.42 0.98 -6.32
N LYS A 42 7.53 1.17 -7.00
CA LYS A 42 8.83 0.81 -6.44
C LYS A 42 9.19 1.83 -5.36
N ASN A 43 9.66 1.36 -4.21
CA ASN A 43 10.27 2.25 -3.23
C ASN A 43 11.75 2.46 -3.58
N ASP A 44 12.14 3.70 -3.85
CA ASP A 44 13.51 4.10 -4.15
C ASP A 44 14.29 4.55 -2.89
N HIS A 45 13.63 4.71 -1.75
CA HIS A 45 14.20 5.21 -0.51
C HIS A 45 14.22 4.13 0.58
N ASN A 46 15.43 3.72 0.96
CA ASN A 46 15.78 2.91 2.15
C ASN A 46 15.46 1.40 2.14
N ASN A 47 14.95 0.81 1.05
CA ASN A 47 14.63 -0.63 0.98
C ASN A 47 13.70 -1.11 2.11
N ASP A 48 12.92 -0.19 2.69
CA ASP A 48 11.94 -0.47 3.72
C ASP A 48 10.55 -0.46 3.10
N PHE A 49 9.66 -1.33 3.59
CA PHE A 49 8.27 -1.32 3.14
C PHE A 49 7.63 0.02 3.52
N GLN A 50 7.06 0.70 2.52
CA GLN A 50 6.34 1.95 2.72
C GLN A 50 4.89 1.77 2.33
N GLN A 51 4.00 2.23 3.20
CA GLN A 51 2.57 2.12 2.99
C GLN A 51 1.84 3.41 3.33
N THR A 52 0.71 3.64 2.68
CA THR A 52 -0.09 4.85 2.87
C THR A 52 -1.55 4.55 2.53
N ASN A 53 -2.40 4.34 3.54
CA ASN A 53 -3.66 3.63 3.33
C ASN A 53 -4.87 4.24 4.02
N PHE A 54 -6.03 4.03 3.39
CA PHE A 54 -7.31 4.54 3.85
C PHE A 54 -8.35 3.43 3.87
N VAL A 55 -9.07 3.35 4.99
CA VAL A 55 -10.29 2.54 5.11
C VAL A 55 -11.42 3.49 5.46
N ASN A 56 -12.47 3.57 4.63
CA ASN A 56 -13.61 4.48 4.85
C ASN A 56 -13.17 5.93 5.12
N SER A 57 -12.18 6.43 4.36
CA SER A 57 -11.56 7.76 4.53
C SER A 57 -10.76 7.98 5.81
N ILE A 58 -10.53 6.94 6.62
CA ILE A 58 -9.66 7.01 7.80
C ILE A 58 -8.26 6.53 7.43
N LEU A 59 -7.24 7.34 7.73
CA LEU A 59 -5.83 6.93 7.62
C LEU A 59 -5.56 5.82 8.63
N THR A 60 -5.12 4.66 8.14
CA THR A 60 -4.84 3.53 9.01
C THR A 60 -3.36 3.45 9.40
N SER A 61 -3.06 2.69 10.45
CA SER A 61 -1.70 2.53 10.97
C SER A 61 -0.89 1.53 10.14
N GLU A 62 0.38 1.37 10.51
CA GLU A 62 1.26 0.35 9.94
C GLU A 62 0.69 -1.06 10.18
N HIS A 63 0.72 -1.91 9.13
CA HIS A 63 0.30 -3.31 9.14
C HIS A 63 -1.15 -3.61 9.57
N ASP A 64 -2.10 -3.24 8.70
CA ASP A 64 -3.50 -3.62 8.84
C ASP A 64 -3.88 -4.75 7.87
N LYS A 65 -4.89 -5.55 8.24
CA LYS A 65 -5.33 -6.74 7.48
C LYS A 65 -5.64 -6.49 6.00
N HIS A 66 -6.14 -5.30 5.66
CA HIS A 66 -6.45 -4.95 4.28
C HIS A 66 -5.19 -4.78 3.42
N ILE A 67 -4.04 -4.45 4.03
CA ILE A 67 -2.75 -4.39 3.36
C ILE A 67 -2.19 -5.78 3.15
N ASP A 68 -2.19 -6.60 4.20
CA ASP A 68 -1.72 -7.98 4.13
C ASP A 68 -2.47 -8.75 3.02
N TYR A 69 -3.79 -8.56 2.95
CA TYR A 69 -4.63 -9.14 1.89
C TYR A 69 -4.15 -8.78 0.47
N ILE A 70 -3.65 -7.57 0.26
CA ILE A 70 -3.16 -7.09 -1.04
C ILE A 70 -1.71 -7.54 -1.28
N THR A 71 -0.82 -7.42 -0.29
CA THR A 71 0.60 -7.81 -0.43
C THR A 71 0.73 -9.31 -0.68
N GLU A 72 -0.05 -10.15 0.00
CA GLU A 72 -0.08 -11.60 -0.19
C GLU A 72 -0.51 -12.02 -1.60
N GLN A 73 -1.29 -11.19 -2.29
CA GLN A 73 -1.73 -11.48 -3.66
C GLN A 73 -0.76 -10.95 -4.72
N ILE A 74 -0.15 -9.78 -4.47
CA ILE A 74 0.70 -9.09 -5.44
C ILE A 74 2.13 -9.60 -5.40
N CYS A 75 2.73 -9.76 -4.21
CA CYS A 75 4.15 -10.09 -4.07
C CYS A 75 4.53 -11.44 -4.72
N PRO A 76 3.77 -12.55 -4.55
CA PRO A 76 4.11 -13.81 -5.20
C PRO A 76 4.07 -13.72 -6.73
N LYS A 77 3.05 -13.03 -7.28
CA LYS A 77 2.90 -12.84 -8.73
C LYS A 77 4.02 -11.97 -9.31
N LEU A 78 4.43 -10.93 -8.59
CA LEU A 78 5.59 -10.11 -8.97
C LEU A 78 6.87 -10.93 -8.98
N VAL A 79 7.11 -11.79 -7.98
CA VAL A 79 8.26 -12.69 -7.95
C VAL A 79 8.28 -13.60 -9.18
N GLU A 80 7.15 -14.23 -9.52
CA GLU A 80 7.04 -15.08 -10.71
C GLU A 80 7.32 -14.29 -12.00
N HIS A 81 6.76 -13.09 -12.12
CA HIS A 81 6.95 -12.24 -13.29
C HIS A 81 8.41 -11.78 -13.45
N ILE A 82 9.08 -11.44 -12.35
CA ILE A 82 10.51 -11.06 -12.35
C ILE A 82 11.38 -12.27 -12.75
N LYS A 83 11.07 -13.47 -12.24
CA LYS A 83 11.80 -14.71 -12.59
C LYS A 83 11.68 -15.07 -14.07
N GLN A 84 10.55 -14.77 -14.71
CA GLN A 84 10.34 -15.00 -16.14
C GLN A 84 11.11 -14.01 -17.02
N LYS A 85 11.52 -12.85 -16.50
CA LYS A 85 12.26 -11.84 -17.25
C LYS A 85 13.76 -12.19 -17.28
N SER A 86 14.25 -12.58 -18.45
CA SER A 86 15.54 -13.26 -18.65
C SER A 86 16.78 -12.53 -18.10
N GLU A 87 16.77 -11.20 -18.03
CA GLU A 87 17.91 -10.40 -17.51
C GLU A 87 17.99 -10.40 -15.98
N ALA A 88 16.86 -10.60 -15.29
CA ALA A 88 16.79 -10.62 -13.83
C ALA A 88 16.74 -12.05 -13.25
N ALA A 89 16.52 -13.06 -14.09
CA ALA A 89 16.30 -14.46 -13.68
C ALA A 89 17.40 -15.02 -12.76
N ALA A 90 18.68 -14.71 -13.03
CA ALA A 90 19.80 -15.17 -12.21
C ALA A 90 19.86 -14.51 -10.82
N ALA A 91 19.44 -13.24 -10.70
CA ALA A 91 19.30 -12.55 -9.41
C ALA A 91 17.98 -12.91 -8.70
N ALA A 92 16.98 -13.36 -9.45
CA ALA A 92 15.63 -13.62 -8.98
C ALA A 92 15.42 -15.05 -8.45
N GLU A 93 16.36 -15.99 -8.66
CA GLU A 93 16.24 -17.39 -8.25
C GLU A 93 15.98 -17.53 -6.74
N ASN A 94 16.64 -16.69 -5.93
CA ASN A 94 16.49 -16.64 -4.47
C ASN A 94 15.53 -15.54 -3.97
N LEU A 95 14.82 -14.85 -4.86
CA LEU A 95 13.94 -13.73 -4.51
C LEU A 95 12.72 -14.25 -3.73
N LYS A 96 12.57 -13.78 -2.49
CA LYS A 96 11.43 -14.09 -1.62
C LYS A 96 10.36 -13.00 -1.73
N PRO A 97 9.06 -13.32 -1.58
CA PRO A 97 7.98 -12.32 -1.57
C PRO A 97 8.22 -11.17 -0.58
N MET A 98 8.70 -11.48 0.62
CA MET A 98 9.06 -10.50 1.65
C MET A 98 10.13 -9.50 1.19
N GLN A 99 11.04 -9.89 0.30
CA GLN A 99 12.01 -8.96 -0.26
C GLN A 99 11.37 -8.02 -1.27
N VAL A 100 10.40 -8.49 -2.06
CA VAL A 100 9.67 -7.64 -3.00
C VAL A 100 8.80 -6.64 -2.24
N GLU A 101 8.14 -7.10 -1.19
CA GLU A 101 7.35 -6.27 -0.28
C GLU A 101 8.20 -5.13 0.29
N ASN A 102 9.38 -5.42 0.85
CA ASN A 102 10.28 -4.40 1.40
C ASN A 102 10.75 -3.36 0.37
N HIS A 103 10.74 -3.66 -0.94
CA HIS A 103 11.09 -2.70 -2.00
C HIS A 103 9.86 -2.10 -2.69
N SER A 104 8.67 -2.28 -2.12
CA SER A 104 7.41 -1.78 -2.65
C SER A 104 6.90 -0.61 -1.81
N PHE A 105 6.34 0.37 -2.51
CA PHE A 105 5.47 1.38 -1.93
C PHE A 105 4.03 1.00 -2.30
N ILE A 106 3.18 0.79 -1.30
CA ILE A 106 1.78 0.39 -1.52
C ILE A 106 0.84 1.45 -0.96
N CYS A 107 -0.13 1.86 -1.78
CA CYS A 107 -1.20 2.73 -1.38
C CYS A 107 -2.53 2.04 -1.65
N VAL A 108 -3.33 1.86 -0.60
CA VAL A 108 -4.67 1.27 -0.69
C VAL A 108 -5.70 2.26 -0.16
N SER A 109 -6.77 2.48 -0.93
CA SER A 109 -7.96 3.16 -0.45
C SER A 109 -9.13 2.21 -0.63
N CYS A 110 -9.78 1.82 0.46
CA CYS A 110 -10.88 0.87 0.41
C CYS A 110 -12.09 1.25 1.26
N LEU A 111 -13.25 0.73 0.86
CA LEU A 111 -14.51 0.83 1.58
C LEU A 111 -14.84 -0.55 2.17
N ILE A 112 -14.82 -0.66 3.50
CA ILE A 112 -15.04 -1.92 4.22
C ILE A 112 -16.27 -1.75 5.12
N GLU A 113 -17.30 -2.58 4.87
CA GLU A 113 -18.46 -2.66 5.74
C GLU A 113 -18.06 -3.24 7.10
N TYR A 114 -18.52 -2.61 8.17
CA TYR A 114 -18.24 -3.04 9.55
C TYR A 114 -16.75 -3.18 9.87
N ALA A 115 -15.91 -2.28 9.34
CA ALA A 115 -14.49 -2.25 9.65
C ALA A 115 -14.24 -2.13 11.17
N GLU A 116 -13.53 -3.11 11.72
CA GLU A 116 -13.05 -3.09 13.10
C GLU A 116 -11.60 -2.64 13.11
N PHE A 117 -11.34 -1.56 13.84
CA PHE A 117 -9.99 -1.08 14.10
C PHE A 117 -9.58 -1.50 15.51
N GLU A 118 -8.42 -2.14 15.67
CA GLU A 118 -7.87 -2.31 17.01
C GLU A 118 -7.52 -0.93 17.56
N SER A 119 -8.27 -0.45 18.54
CA SER A 119 -7.89 0.77 19.25
C SER A 119 -6.55 0.49 19.93
N GLN A 120 -5.52 1.29 19.62
CA GLN A 120 -4.25 1.29 20.38
C GLN A 120 -4.48 1.81 21.82
N ALA A 121 -5.24 1.09 22.63
CA ALA A 121 -5.22 1.24 24.06
C ALA A 121 -4.13 0.30 24.58
N LYS A 122 -2.93 0.85 24.83
CA LYS A 122 -1.94 0.15 25.68
C LYS A 122 -2.70 -0.31 26.92
N PRO A 123 -2.76 -1.61 27.26
CA PRO A 123 -3.26 -1.99 28.57
C PRO A 123 -2.38 -1.26 29.59
N LYS A 124 -3.00 -0.39 30.40
CA LYS A 124 -2.31 0.17 31.56
C LYS A 124 -1.89 -1.03 32.38
N GLN A 125 -0.58 -1.25 32.48
CA GLN A 125 -0.02 -2.13 33.49
C GLN A 125 -0.51 -1.58 34.83
N ILE A 126 -1.41 -2.32 35.48
CA ILE A 126 -1.77 -2.14 36.89
C ILE A 126 -0.97 -3.20 37.66
#